data_AF-A0A7S1SZ67-F1
#
_entry.id   AF-A0A7S1SZ67-F1
#
_cell.length_a   1.000
_cell.length_b   1.000
_cell.length_c   1.000
_cell.angle_alpha   90.00
_cell.angle_beta   90.00
_cell.angle_gamma   90.00
#
_symmetry.space_group_name_H-M   'P 1'
#
loop_
_entity.id
_entity.type
_entity.pdbx_description
1 polymer ?
#
loop_
_entity_poly.entity_id
_entity_poly.type
_entity_poly.pdbx_seq_one_letter_code
_entity_poly.pdbx_strand_id
1 'polypeptide(L)'
;GSSYHENNTWYPREIERVAQAKGIRVKVHASVPKGQLMAQVCRSSGGLLWTSNDNNPRAAYEPLYAGNPVFMSDITGVPPALFDLPFVFSTKYIHNPAFDTAEFNQHLKTFLEYASDVVASSK
;
A
#
# COMPACT_ATOMS: atom_id res chain seq x y z
N GLY A 1 -23.45 3.51 5.67
CA GLY A 1 -22.97 2.72 4.53
C GLY A 1 -22.77 3.66 3.37
N SER A 2 -21.51 3.96 3.02
CA SER A 2 -21.19 4.80 1.88
C SER A 2 -20.95 3.87 0.69
N SER A 3 -21.91 3.82 -0.22
CA SER A 3 -21.81 3.09 -1.47
C SER A 3 -20.74 3.75 -2.35
N TYR A 4 -19.60 3.08 -2.50
CA TYR A 4 -18.58 3.45 -3.48
C TYR A 4 -19.18 3.22 -4.87
N HIS A 5 -19.45 4.31 -5.61
CA HIS A 5 -19.92 4.20 -6.99
C HIS A 5 -18.72 3.94 -7.90
N GLU A 6 -18.66 2.74 -8.48
CA GLU A 6 -17.58 2.24 -9.35
C GLU A 6 -17.32 3.09 -10.62
N ASN A 7 -18.20 4.06 -10.93
CA ASN A 7 -18.06 4.96 -12.09
C ASN A 7 -17.35 6.28 -11.78
N ASN A 8 -16.81 6.48 -10.57
CA ASN A 8 -16.20 7.75 -10.20
C ASN A 8 -14.76 7.88 -10.71
N THR A 9 -14.59 8.34 -11.96
CA THR A 9 -13.26 8.59 -12.56
C THR A 9 -12.47 9.72 -11.89
N TRP A 10 -13.09 10.46 -10.96
CA TRP A 10 -12.46 11.57 -10.26
C TRP A 10 -11.28 11.13 -9.38
N TYR A 11 -11.44 10.03 -8.64
CA TYR A 11 -10.44 9.59 -7.66
C TYR A 11 -9.11 9.17 -8.31
N PRO A 12 -9.09 8.33 -9.37
CA PRO A 12 -7.85 8.04 -10.10
C PRO A 12 -7.16 9.29 -10.67
N ARG A 13 -7.93 10.23 -11.25
CA ARG A 13 -7.39 11.47 -11.84
C ARG A 13 -6.77 12.38 -10.78
N GLU A 14 -7.38 12.46 -9.61
CA GLU A 14 -6.87 13.29 -8.52
C GLU A 14 -5.55 12.73 -7.97
N ILE A 15 -5.41 11.39 -7.89
CA ILE A 15 -4.14 10.75 -7.53
C ILE A 15 -3.05 11.09 -8.56
N GLU A 16 -3.34 10.97 -9.86
CA GLU A 16 -2.39 11.34 -10.91
C GLU A 16 -1.96 12.81 -10.80
N ARG A 17 -2.92 13.71 -10.60
CA ARG A 17 -2.67 15.15 -10.45
C ARG A 17 -1.75 15.44 -9.27
N VAL A 18 -2.03 14.86 -8.11
CA VAL A 18 -1.22 15.04 -6.89
C VAL A 18 0.18 14.45 -7.08
N ALA A 19 0.29 13.27 -7.69
CA ALA A 19 1.58 12.64 -7.95
C ALA A 19 2.43 13.46 -8.92
N GLN A 20 1.85 13.96 -10.01
CA GLN A 20 2.52 14.86 -10.96
C GLN A 20 3.01 16.15 -10.28
N ALA A 21 2.16 16.78 -9.48
CA ALA A 21 2.53 17.98 -8.72
C ALA A 21 3.70 17.75 -7.75
N LYS A 22 3.88 16.51 -7.28
CA LYS A 22 4.98 16.09 -6.39
C LYS A 22 6.17 15.49 -7.13
N GLY A 23 6.16 15.44 -8.46
CA GLY A 23 7.23 14.81 -9.26
C GLY A 23 7.34 13.29 -9.05
N ILE A 24 6.29 12.65 -8.55
CA ILE A 24 6.27 11.21 -8.30
C ILE A 24 5.84 10.51 -9.59
N ARG A 25 6.67 9.58 -10.05
CA ARG A 25 6.32 8.70 -11.17
C ARG A 25 5.30 7.68 -10.69
N VAL A 26 4.06 7.84 -11.13
CA VAL A 26 2.97 6.89 -10.86
C VAL A 26 2.29 6.47 -12.16
N LYS A 27 1.72 5.26 -12.15
CA LYS A 27 0.77 4.82 -13.16
C LYS A 27 -0.50 4.41 -12.44
N VAL A 28 -1.57 5.18 -12.64
CA VAL A 28 -2.84 4.93 -11.96
C VAL A 28 -3.76 4.17 -12.89
N HIS A 29 -4.43 3.15 -12.35
CA HIS A 29 -5.34 2.31 -13.10
C HIS A 29 -6.72 2.35 -12.44
N ALA A 30 -7.75 2.72 -13.20
CA ALA A 30 -9.14 2.66 -12.72
C ALA A 30 -9.66 1.21 -12.66
N SER A 31 -9.21 0.37 -13.60
CA SER A 31 -9.49 -1.07 -13.65
C SER A 31 -8.30 -1.79 -14.26
N VAL A 32 -8.02 -3.00 -13.75
CA VAL A 32 -6.91 -3.85 -14.21
C VAL A 32 -7.42 -5.29 -14.33
N PRO A 33 -7.18 -5.98 -15.46
CA PRO A 33 -7.49 -7.41 -15.56
C PRO A 33 -6.75 -8.21 -14.48
N LYS A 34 -7.42 -9.17 -13.84
CA LYS A 34 -6.86 -9.96 -12.72
C LYS A 34 -5.47 -10.54 -13.02
N GLY A 35 -5.26 -11.10 -14.21
CA GLY A 35 -3.96 -11.66 -14.58
C GLY A 35 -2.84 -10.61 -14.63
N GLN A 36 -3.15 -9.39 -15.10
CA GLN A 36 -2.20 -8.28 -15.08
C GLN A 36 -1.95 -7.79 -13.65
N LEU A 37 -2.98 -7.70 -12.81
CA LEU A 37 -2.84 -7.33 -11.40
C LEU A 37 -1.90 -8.30 -10.68
N MET A 38 -2.16 -9.61 -10.76
CA MET A 38 -1.31 -10.62 -10.13
C MET A 38 0.12 -10.60 -10.66
N ALA A 39 0.31 -10.42 -11.97
CA ALA A 39 1.65 -10.28 -12.54
C ALA A 39 2.39 -9.04 -12.02
N GLN A 40 1.69 -7.94 -11.74
CA GLN A 40 2.30 -6.75 -11.13
C GLN A 40 2.59 -6.97 -9.64
N VAL A 41 1.69 -7.60 -8.89
CA VAL A 41 1.91 -7.96 -7.48
C VAL A 41 3.15 -8.85 -7.37
N CYS A 42 3.26 -9.92 -8.16
CA CYS A 42 4.44 -10.80 -8.12
C CYS A 42 5.75 -10.14 -8.55
N ARG A 43 5.70 -8.99 -9.23
CA ARG A 43 6.88 -8.23 -9.67
C ARG A 43 7.16 -7.01 -8.81
N SER A 44 6.28 -6.69 -7.86
CA SER A 44 6.47 -5.53 -7.00
C SER A 44 7.55 -5.81 -5.96
N SER A 45 8.23 -4.76 -5.51
CA SER A 45 9.19 -4.86 -4.39
C SER A 45 8.50 -4.94 -3.02
N GLY A 46 7.21 -4.62 -2.98
CA GLY A 46 6.42 -4.48 -1.76
C GLY A 46 5.00 -4.04 -2.06
N GLY A 47 4.12 -4.12 -1.06
CA GLY A 47 2.77 -3.57 -1.08
C GLY A 47 2.63 -2.44 -0.07
N LEU A 48 1.93 -1.36 -0.45
CA LEU A 48 1.53 -0.31 0.48
C LEU A 48 0.01 -0.27 0.54
N LEU A 49 -0.54 -0.47 1.74
CA LEU A 49 -1.97 -0.55 1.98
C LEU A 49 -2.40 0.46 3.04
N TRP A 50 -2.89 1.61 2.58
CA TRP A 50 -3.23 2.72 3.48
C TRP A 50 -4.75 2.88 3.58
N THR A 51 -5.38 2.06 4.42
CA THR A 51 -6.84 2.05 4.59
C THR A 51 -7.27 2.89 5.79
N SER A 52 -8.39 3.60 5.66
CA SER A 52 -9.00 4.38 6.75
C SER A 52 -9.99 3.57 7.58
N ASN A 53 -10.59 2.54 7.00
CA ASN A 53 -11.45 1.55 7.66
C ASN A 53 -11.79 0.43 6.65
N ASP A 54 -11.05 -0.67 6.67
CA ASP A 54 -11.35 -1.87 5.88
C ASP A 54 -11.30 -3.10 6.79
N ASN A 55 -12.43 -3.79 6.94
CA ASN A 55 -12.58 -4.89 7.88
C ASN A 55 -11.90 -6.19 7.44
N ASN A 56 -11.52 -6.33 6.17
CA ASN A 56 -10.76 -7.48 5.67
C ASN A 56 -10.20 -7.20 4.26
N PRO A 57 -9.15 -6.38 4.14
CA PRO A 57 -8.65 -5.99 2.84
C PRO A 57 -7.92 -7.16 2.19
N ARG A 58 -8.57 -7.79 1.20
CA ARG A 58 -7.95 -8.86 0.40
C ARG A 58 -6.60 -8.45 -0.19
N ALA A 59 -6.48 -7.17 -0.55
CA ALA A 59 -5.27 -6.55 -1.07
C ALA A 59 -4.08 -6.57 -0.09
N ALA A 60 -4.29 -6.76 1.22
CA ALA A 60 -3.19 -6.96 2.18
C ALA A 60 -2.50 -8.31 1.98
N TYR A 61 -3.25 -9.35 1.60
CA TYR A 61 -2.73 -10.71 1.51
C TYR A 61 -2.07 -11.00 0.16
N GLU A 62 -2.48 -10.31 -0.91
CA GLU A 62 -1.93 -10.55 -2.26
C GLU A 62 -0.41 -10.38 -2.33
N PRO A 63 0.19 -9.30 -1.78
CA PRO A 63 1.65 -9.17 -1.76
C PRO A 63 2.31 -10.20 -0.84
N LEU A 64 1.70 -10.53 0.30
CA LEU A 64 2.24 -11.52 1.24
C LEU A 64 2.31 -12.92 0.61
N TYR A 65 1.27 -13.33 -0.11
CA TYR A 65 1.28 -14.59 -0.87
C TYR A 65 2.29 -14.59 -2.02
N ALA A 66 2.61 -13.42 -2.55
CA ALA A 66 3.67 -13.25 -3.55
C ALA A 66 5.08 -13.19 -2.94
N GLY A 67 5.22 -13.25 -1.61
CA GLY A 67 6.49 -13.16 -0.90
C GLY A 67 7.02 -11.73 -0.73
N ASN A 68 6.18 -10.72 -0.90
CA ASN A 68 6.56 -9.32 -0.83
C ASN A 68 6.23 -8.71 0.54
N PRO A 69 7.11 -7.83 1.06
CA PRO A 69 6.82 -7.11 2.29
C PRO A 69 5.62 -6.18 2.12
N VAL A 70 4.91 -5.88 3.21
CA VAL A 70 3.75 -4.98 3.19
C VAL A 70 3.90 -3.90 4.25
N PHE A 71 3.60 -2.66 3.86
CA PHE A 71 3.40 -1.54 4.76
C PHE A 71 1.91 -1.21 4.85
N MET A 72 1.34 -1.14 6.06
CA MET A 72 -0.07 -0.87 6.24
C MET A 72 -0.40 0.00 7.46
N SER A 73 -1.58 0.61 7.49
CA SER A 73 -2.08 1.28 8.70
C SER A 73 -2.46 0.26 9.77
N ASP A 74 -2.23 0.59 11.04
CA ASP A 74 -2.57 -0.24 12.22
C ASP A 74 -4.07 -0.54 12.37
N ILE A 75 -4.93 0.30 11.77
CA ILE A 75 -6.38 0.11 11.74
C ILE A 75 -6.87 -0.78 10.58
N THR A 76 -5.95 -1.31 9.77
CA THR A 76 -6.29 -2.27 8.71
C THR A 76 -6.85 -3.54 9.36
N GLY A 77 -8.05 -3.96 8.96
CA GLY A 77 -8.76 -5.12 9.52
C GLY A 77 -8.16 -6.46 9.08
N VAL A 78 -6.91 -6.72 9.46
CA VAL A 78 -6.24 -8.02 9.31
C VAL A 78 -6.10 -8.71 10.67
N PRO A 79 -5.93 -10.04 10.72
CA PRO A 79 -5.63 -10.75 11.96
C PRO A 79 -4.40 -10.16 12.67
N PRO A 80 -4.43 -9.97 14.01
CA PRO A 80 -3.31 -9.36 14.74
C PRO A 80 -1.95 -10.02 14.50
N ALA A 81 -1.94 -11.34 14.34
CA ALA A 81 -0.74 -12.12 14.08
C ALA A 81 0.00 -11.73 12.78
N LEU A 82 -0.65 -11.04 11.84
CA LEU A 82 0.05 -10.51 10.66
C LEU A 82 1.01 -9.38 11.04
N PHE A 83 0.67 -8.54 12.02
CA PHE A 83 1.53 -7.44 12.45
C PHE A 83 2.81 -7.92 13.15
N ASP A 84 2.83 -9.17 13.62
CA ASP A 84 3.99 -9.79 14.24
C ASP A 84 4.97 -10.38 13.20
N LEU A 85 4.61 -10.39 11.91
CA LEU A 85 5.48 -10.92 10.86
C LEU A 85 6.62 -9.94 10.53
N PRO A 86 7.85 -10.42 10.36
CA PRO A 86 9.04 -9.55 10.21
C PRO A 86 9.09 -8.76 8.88
N PHE A 87 8.24 -9.12 7.91
CA PHE A 87 8.10 -8.44 6.62
C PHE A 87 6.79 -7.63 6.52
N VAL A 88 6.06 -7.50 7.63
CA VAL A 88 4.89 -6.63 7.75
C VAL A 88 5.25 -5.43 8.61
N PHE A 89 5.13 -4.25 8.01
CA PHE A 89 5.41 -2.97 8.64
C PHE A 89 4.08 -2.26 8.87
N SER A 90 3.91 -1.67 10.05
CA SER A 90 2.74 -0.87 10.33
C SER A 90 3.07 0.38 11.12
N THR A 91 2.19 1.37 11.03
CA THR A 91 2.23 2.57 11.85
C THR A 91 0.82 3.08 12.03
N LYS A 92 0.66 3.99 12.99
CA LYS A 92 -0.62 4.60 13.32
C LYS A 92 -1.23 5.29 12.10
N TYR A 93 -2.51 5.04 11.84
CA TYR A 93 -3.21 5.76 10.79
C TYR A 93 -3.26 7.28 11.07
N ILE A 94 -2.80 8.07 10.10
CA ILE A 94 -2.80 9.53 10.16
C ILE A 94 -3.92 10.06 9.26
N HIS A 95 -5.01 10.53 9.89
CA HIS A 95 -6.11 11.16 9.16
C HIS A 95 -5.78 12.59 8.70
N ASN A 96 -4.91 13.30 9.43
CA ASN A 96 -4.54 14.67 9.10
C ASN A 96 -3.01 14.78 8.94
N PRO A 97 -2.50 15.04 7.73
CA PRO A 97 -1.06 15.10 7.45
C PRO A 97 -0.33 16.27 8.14
N ALA A 98 -1.05 17.18 8.81
CA ALA A 98 -0.45 18.19 9.67
C ALA A 98 0.01 17.64 11.06
N PHE A 99 -0.36 16.40 11.39
CA PHE A 99 0.05 15.74 12.64
C PHE A 99 1.21 14.78 12.40
N ASP A 100 2.03 14.64 13.44
CA ASP A 100 3.31 13.91 13.52
C ASP A 100 3.55 12.89 12.40
N THR A 101 4.17 13.37 11.32
CA THR A 101 4.56 12.55 10.17
C THR A 101 5.93 11.92 10.38
N ALA A 102 6.63 12.20 11.48
CA ALA A 102 7.99 11.72 11.69
C ALA A 102 8.01 10.19 11.83
N GLU A 103 7.12 9.63 12.66
CA GLU A 103 6.97 8.18 12.83
C GLU A 103 6.59 7.50 11.52
N PHE A 104 5.57 8.03 10.83
CA PHE A 104 5.14 7.50 9.52
C PHE A 104 6.29 7.50 8.50
N ASN A 105 7.00 8.63 8.38
CA ASN A 105 8.11 8.77 7.44
C ASN A 105 9.27 7.83 7.80
N GLN A 106 9.54 7.64 9.09
CA GLN A 106 10.57 6.71 9.56
C GLN A 106 10.20 5.26 9.21
N HIS A 107 8.98 4.81 9.55
CA HIS A 107 8.56 3.44 9.25
C HIS A 107 8.44 3.19 7.74
N LEU A 108 7.95 4.18 6.98
CA LEU A 108 7.90 4.10 5.52
C LEU A 108 9.32 4.00 4.93
N LYS A 109 10.27 4.78 5.43
CA LYS A 109 11.67 4.71 5.01
C LYS A 109 12.26 3.32 5.26
N THR A 110 12.10 2.78 6.48
CA THR A 110 12.58 1.44 6.83
C THR A 110 11.96 0.36 5.94
N PHE A 111 10.66 0.46 5.66
CA PHE A 111 9.99 -0.44 4.71
C PHE A 111 10.59 -0.35 3.30
N LEU A 112 10.82 0.87 2.77
CA LEU A 112 11.37 1.07 1.43
C LEU A 112 12.81 0.55 1.31
N GLU A 113 13.61 0.68 2.37
CA GLU A 113 14.96 0.11 2.46
C GLU A 113 14.89 -1.43 2.42
N TYR A 114 14.06 -2.04 3.29
CA TYR A 114 13.85 -3.49 3.32
C TYR A 114 13.36 -4.04 1.97
N ALA A 115 12.35 -3.42 1.37
CA ALA A 115 11.80 -3.81 0.07
C ALA A 115 12.85 -3.76 -1.04
N SER A 116 13.77 -2.79 -0.97
CA SER A 116 14.86 -2.64 -1.94
C SER A 116 15.90 -3.76 -1.78
N ASP A 117 16.24 -4.11 -0.54
CA ASP A 117 17.20 -5.18 -0.23
C ASP A 117 16.67 -6.58 -0.61
N VAL A 118 15.38 -6.84 -0.40
CA VAL A 118 14.72 -8.08 -0.84
C VAL A 118 14.81 -8.24 -2.37
N VAL A 119 14.58 -7.16 -3.12
CA VAL A 119 14.70 -7.21 -4.58
C VAL A 119 16.15 -7.35 -5.04
N ALA A 120 17.10 -6.74 -4.32
CA ALA A 120 18.52 -6.87 -4.63
C ALA A 120 19.06 -8.29 -4.38
N SER A 121 18.54 -8.99 -3.37
CA SER A 121 18.96 -10.35 -2.99
C SER A 121 18.26 -11.47 -3.78
N SER A 122 17.15 -11.16 -4.46
CA SER A 122 16.37 -12.13 -5.25
C SER A 122 16.76 -12.20 -6.73
N LYS A 123 17.86 -11.54 -7.14
CA LYS A 123 18.40 -11.51 -8.52
C LYS A 123 19.82 -12.05 -8.56
#